data_AF-A0A8S3F5C4-F1
#
_entry.id   AF-A0A8S3F5C4-F1
#
_cell.length_a   1.000
_cell.length_b   1.000
_cell.length_c   1.000
_cell.angle_alpha   90.00
_cell.angle_beta   90.00
_cell.angle_gamma   90.00
#
_symmetry.space_group_name_H-M   'P 1'
#
loop_
_entity.id
_entity.type
_entity.pdbx_description
1 polymer ?
#
loop_
_entity_poly.entity_id
_entity_poly.type
_entity_poly.pdbx_seq_one_letter_code
_entity_poly.pdbx_strand_id
1 'polypeptide(L)'
;DSIETFKTSVFPDIRRCFNDHKWLCERAIFAPKNDSINAINLQIQQQLPGVDVSYKSIDTVVDIDQAVQYPIEFLNSLEPPGMPPHSLVLKVGSPIMLQRNLDAPRLCNGEDVFIPRIPMVPNDMPFQFKRLQFPVRLAFAMSINKPQGQSLKVAGINLGAPCFSHGQLYVAYSRVGTGKNLYAFALDGKTRNIVYRTALQ
;
A
#
# COMPACT_ATOMS: atom_id res chain seq x y z
N ASP A 1 -2.19 -3.59 23.62
CA ASP A 1 -2.21 -2.35 22.82
C ASP A 1 -3.17 -2.46 21.64
N SER A 2 -3.90 -1.40 21.34
CA SER A 2 -4.86 -1.38 20.23
C SER A 2 -4.17 -1.07 18.89
N ILE A 3 -4.82 -1.43 17.78
CA ILE A 3 -4.35 -1.07 16.43
C ILE A 3 -4.33 0.46 16.21
N GLU A 4 -5.20 1.22 16.90
CA GLU A 4 -5.22 2.68 16.84
C GLU A 4 -4.01 3.30 17.53
N THR A 5 -3.65 2.80 18.71
CA THR A 5 -2.43 3.21 19.42
C THR A 5 -1.21 2.95 18.56
N PHE A 6 -1.13 1.77 17.93
CA PHE A 6 -0.06 1.43 17.00
C PHE A 6 0.03 2.40 15.81
N LYS A 7 -1.09 2.69 15.14
CA LYS A 7 -1.13 3.67 14.03
C LYS A 7 -0.65 5.05 14.48
N THR A 8 -1.07 5.48 15.67
CA THR A 8 -0.70 6.77 16.26
C THR A 8 0.79 6.83 16.62
N SER A 9 1.41 5.73 17.05
CA SER A 9 2.85 5.68 17.30
C SER A 9 3.67 5.89 16.02
N VAL A 10 3.20 5.39 14.88
CA VAL A 10 3.89 5.55 13.58
C VAL A 10 3.63 6.93 12.99
N PHE A 11 2.37 7.39 13.02
CA PHE A 11 1.93 8.67 12.47
C PHE A 11 1.34 9.58 13.57
N PRO A 12 2.18 10.07 14.51
CA PRO A 12 1.70 10.91 15.59
C PRO A 12 1.20 12.25 15.04
N ASP A 13 0.02 12.68 15.51
CA ASP A 13 -0.60 13.96 15.15
C ASP A 13 -0.66 14.24 13.65
N ILE A 14 -0.97 13.22 12.83
CA ILE A 14 -0.99 13.33 11.37
C ILE A 14 -1.83 14.52 10.85
N ARG A 15 -2.88 14.89 11.59
CA ARG A 15 -3.72 16.07 11.34
C ARG A 15 -2.96 17.39 11.30
N ARG A 16 -1.86 17.50 12.03
CA ARG A 16 -1.00 18.69 12.09
C ARG A 16 0.19 18.58 11.13
N CYS A 17 0.65 17.35 10.87
CA CYS A 17 1.86 17.08 10.10
C CYS A 17 1.61 16.79 8.60
N PHE A 18 0.36 16.78 8.14
CA PHE A 18 0.00 16.36 6.77
C PHE A 18 0.59 17.19 5.62
N ASN A 19 1.05 18.42 5.91
CA ASN A 19 1.73 19.28 4.93
C ASN A 19 3.25 19.06 4.91
N ASP A 20 3.81 18.32 5.87
CA ASP A 20 5.22 17.97 5.90
C ASP A 20 5.46 16.68 5.09
N HIS A 21 5.65 16.88 3.79
CA HIS A 21 5.91 15.80 2.84
C HIS A 21 7.12 14.94 3.23
N LYS A 22 8.18 15.55 3.78
CA LYS A 22 9.38 14.84 4.22
C LYS A 22 9.07 13.95 5.42
N TRP A 23 8.33 14.48 6.40
CA TRP A 23 7.89 13.72 7.56
C TRP A 23 7.02 12.52 7.18
N LEU A 24 6.14 12.68 6.19
CA LEU A 24 5.29 11.60 5.68
C LEU A 24 6.10 10.52 4.96
N CYS A 25 7.06 10.89 4.10
CA CYS A 25 7.86 9.94 3.32
C CYS A 25 8.88 9.15 4.17
N GLU A 26 9.28 9.66 5.33
CA GLU A 26 10.23 8.98 6.22
C GLU A 26 9.57 7.91 7.10
N ARG A 27 8.28 7.60 6.90
CA ARG A 27 7.49 6.70 7.76
C ARG A 27 6.60 5.77 6.94
N ALA A 28 6.43 4.53 7.41
CA ALA A 28 5.48 3.60 6.82
C ALA A 28 5.04 2.50 7.80
N ILE A 29 3.90 1.89 7.51
CA ILE A 29 3.45 0.64 8.15
C ILE A 29 3.65 -0.52 7.18
N PHE A 30 4.30 -1.58 7.63
CA PHE A 30 4.47 -2.82 6.88
C PHE A 30 3.49 -3.88 7.37
N ALA A 31 2.87 -4.59 6.43
CA ALA A 31 2.03 -5.74 6.72
C ALA A 31 2.39 -6.95 5.85
N PRO A 32 2.14 -8.20 6.29
CA PRO A 32 2.38 -9.37 5.45
C PRO A 32 1.47 -9.43 4.23
N LYS A 33 0.17 -9.17 4.39
CA LYS A 33 -0.86 -9.32 3.36
C LYS A 33 -1.32 -7.98 2.79
N ASN A 34 -1.79 -7.98 1.54
CA ASN A 34 -2.28 -6.77 0.88
C ASN A 34 -3.65 -6.29 1.42
N ASP A 35 -4.53 -7.20 1.80
CA ASP A 35 -5.91 -6.86 2.18
C ASP A 35 -5.96 -5.93 3.41
N SER A 36 -5.07 -6.16 4.39
CA SER A 36 -4.98 -5.30 5.57
C SER A 36 -4.39 -3.91 5.27
N ILE A 37 -3.64 -3.76 4.18
CA ILE A 37 -2.97 -2.50 3.81
C ILE A 37 -4.00 -1.48 3.35
N ASN A 38 -4.96 -1.88 2.52
CA ASN A 38 -5.97 -0.97 1.99
C ASN A 38 -6.80 -0.37 3.14
N ALA A 39 -7.21 -1.20 4.09
CA ALA A 39 -7.95 -0.75 5.27
C ALA A 39 -7.14 0.24 6.13
N ILE A 40 -5.86 -0.05 6.42
CA ILE A 40 -4.99 0.84 7.20
C ILE A 40 -4.78 2.17 6.49
N ASN A 41 -4.51 2.13 5.18
CA ASN A 41 -4.32 3.32 4.36
C ASN A 41 -5.54 4.24 4.43
N LEU A 42 -6.75 3.68 4.25
CA LEU A 42 -7.99 4.45 4.31
C LEU A 42 -8.25 5.01 5.72
N GLN A 43 -8.04 4.22 6.76
CA GLN A 43 -8.23 4.67 8.15
C GLN A 43 -7.28 5.82 8.53
N ILE A 44 -6.04 5.80 8.05
CA ILE A 44 -5.07 6.89 8.29
C ILE A 44 -5.46 8.12 7.45
N GLN A 45 -5.82 7.93 6.18
CA GLN A 45 -6.26 9.01 5.30
C GLN A 45 -7.49 9.75 5.84
N GLN A 46 -8.44 9.03 6.45
CA GLN A 46 -9.64 9.62 7.06
C GLN A 46 -9.32 10.59 8.20
N GLN A 47 -8.15 10.48 8.83
CA GLN A 47 -7.73 11.41 9.87
C GLN A 47 -7.28 12.75 9.28
N LEU A 48 -6.83 12.78 8.03
CA LEU A 48 -6.35 13.99 7.37
C LEU A 48 -7.48 15.01 7.17
N PRO A 49 -7.21 16.31 7.37
CA PRO A 49 -8.13 17.37 7.00
C PRO A 49 -8.23 17.49 5.48
N GLY A 50 -9.35 18.02 4.99
CA GLY A 50 -9.61 18.22 3.56
C GLY A 50 -10.63 17.25 2.98
N VAL A 51 -10.96 17.49 1.71
CA VAL A 51 -12.04 16.81 0.98
C VAL A 51 -11.49 15.59 0.25
N ASP A 52 -12.21 14.48 0.34
CA ASP A 52 -11.93 13.28 -0.44
C ASP A 52 -12.33 13.49 -1.91
N VAL A 53 -11.42 13.17 -2.82
CA VAL A 53 -11.69 13.13 -4.26
C VAL A 53 -11.64 11.66 -4.71
N SER A 54 -12.74 11.20 -5.30
CA SER A 54 -12.88 9.82 -5.77
C SER A 54 -12.70 9.74 -7.29
N TYR A 55 -11.85 8.81 -7.72
CA TYR A 55 -11.58 8.52 -9.13
C TYR A 55 -11.96 7.07 -9.43
N LYS A 56 -13.03 6.89 -10.19
CA LYS A 56 -13.47 5.57 -10.69
C LYS A 56 -12.66 5.15 -11.90
N SER A 57 -12.23 3.89 -11.92
CA SER A 57 -11.59 3.27 -13.07
C SER A 57 -12.61 2.94 -14.15
N ILE A 58 -12.10 2.69 -15.35
CA ILE A 58 -12.87 2.09 -16.45
C ILE A 58 -12.31 0.69 -16.65
N ASP A 59 -13.16 -0.32 -16.45
CA ASP A 59 -12.79 -1.72 -16.56
C ASP A 59 -13.42 -2.31 -17.83
N THR A 60 -12.68 -3.13 -18.56
CA THR A 60 -13.15 -3.69 -19.84
C THR A 60 -12.56 -5.08 -20.04
N VAL A 61 -13.38 -6.06 -20.43
CA VAL A 61 -12.88 -7.39 -20.82
C VAL A 61 -12.08 -7.25 -22.11
N VAL A 62 -10.92 -7.91 -22.19
CA VAL A 62 -10.06 -7.85 -23.39
C VAL A 62 -10.66 -8.69 -24.52
N ASP A 63 -11.24 -9.83 -24.17
CA ASP A 63 -11.93 -10.74 -25.09
C ASP A 63 -13.43 -10.41 -25.18
N ILE A 64 -13.89 -10.02 -26.38
CA ILE A 64 -15.28 -9.61 -26.64
C ILE A 64 -16.23 -10.79 -26.51
N ASP A 65 -15.78 -12.00 -26.87
CA ASP A 65 -16.62 -13.20 -26.80
C ASP A 65 -16.94 -13.58 -25.34
N GLN A 66 -16.08 -13.15 -24.41
CA GLN A 66 -16.27 -13.30 -22.96
C GLN A 66 -16.95 -12.09 -22.30
N ALA A 67 -17.17 -10.98 -23.02
CA ALA A 67 -17.70 -9.75 -22.43
C ALA A 67 -19.11 -9.91 -21.85
N VAL A 68 -19.91 -10.82 -22.42
CA VAL A 68 -21.27 -11.14 -21.91
C VAL A 68 -21.20 -11.97 -20.63
N GLN A 69 -20.10 -12.66 -20.38
CA GLN A 69 -19.92 -13.56 -19.23
C GLN A 69 -19.54 -12.83 -17.94
N TYR A 70 -18.95 -11.64 -18.05
CA TYR A 70 -18.39 -10.89 -16.91
C TYR A 70 -19.03 -9.50 -16.78
N PRO A 71 -20.03 -9.33 -15.91
CA PRO A 71 -20.65 -8.03 -15.64
C PRO A 71 -19.64 -6.99 -15.14
N ILE A 72 -19.89 -5.72 -15.42
CA ILE A 72 -18.98 -4.62 -15.04
C ILE A 72 -18.84 -4.49 -13.52
N GLU A 73 -19.90 -4.77 -12.76
CA GLU A 73 -19.91 -4.76 -11.30
C GLU A 73 -18.96 -5.82 -10.73
N PHE A 74 -18.90 -6.97 -11.39
CA PHE A 74 -17.95 -8.03 -11.05
C PHE A 74 -16.53 -7.53 -11.29
N LEU A 75 -16.23 -6.96 -12.46
CA LEU A 75 -14.90 -6.39 -12.76
C LEU A 75 -14.48 -5.32 -11.76
N ASN A 76 -15.39 -4.40 -11.42
CA ASN A 76 -15.17 -3.30 -10.49
C ASN A 76 -14.89 -3.79 -9.04
N SER A 77 -15.31 -5.00 -8.69
CA SER A 77 -15.07 -5.63 -7.38
C SER A 77 -13.69 -6.27 -7.25
N LEU A 78 -12.97 -6.46 -8.36
CA LEU A 78 -11.69 -7.15 -8.37
C LEU A 78 -10.55 -6.24 -7.91
N GLU A 79 -9.74 -6.75 -6.98
CA GLU A 79 -8.52 -6.12 -6.49
C GLU A 79 -7.26 -6.98 -6.79
N PRO A 80 -6.92 -7.20 -8.08
CA PRO A 80 -5.77 -8.02 -8.42
C PRO A 80 -4.46 -7.40 -7.89
N PRO A 81 -3.48 -8.21 -7.45
CA PRO A 81 -2.21 -7.71 -6.94
C PRO A 81 -1.48 -6.84 -7.95
N GLY A 82 -0.94 -5.70 -7.49
CA GLY A 82 -0.16 -4.79 -8.34
C GLY A 82 -0.99 -3.87 -9.23
N MET A 83 -2.32 -3.94 -9.15
CA MET A 83 -3.23 -3.00 -9.80
C MET A 83 -3.71 -1.89 -8.87
N PRO A 84 -4.14 -0.75 -9.41
CA PRO A 84 -4.81 0.28 -8.64
C PRO A 84 -6.27 -0.16 -8.38
N PRO A 85 -6.86 0.30 -7.26
CA PRO A 85 -8.26 -0.01 -6.96
C PRO A 85 -9.20 0.61 -8.00
N HIS A 86 -10.36 0.00 -8.19
CA HIS A 86 -11.41 0.58 -9.04
C HIS A 86 -11.83 1.95 -8.52
N SER A 87 -12.03 2.09 -7.21
CA SER A 87 -12.37 3.33 -6.55
C SER A 87 -11.15 3.90 -5.82
N LEU A 88 -10.38 4.74 -6.51
CA LEU A 88 -9.22 5.41 -5.92
C LEU A 88 -9.67 6.69 -5.20
N VAL A 89 -9.52 6.74 -3.88
CA VAL A 89 -9.84 7.92 -3.06
C VAL A 89 -8.54 8.61 -2.65
N LEU A 90 -8.42 9.89 -2.97
CA LEU A 90 -7.26 10.71 -2.66
C LEU A 90 -7.68 11.96 -1.89
N LYS A 91 -6.79 12.41 -1.00
CA LYS A 91 -6.92 13.65 -0.25
C LYS A 91 -5.57 14.36 -0.22
N VAL A 92 -5.58 15.69 -0.24
CA VAL A 92 -4.36 16.50 -0.09
C VAL A 92 -3.61 16.08 1.18
N GLY A 93 -2.28 15.92 1.07
CA GLY A 93 -1.44 15.39 2.15
C GLY A 93 -1.39 13.85 2.25
N SER A 94 -2.05 13.11 1.36
CA SER A 94 -1.90 11.66 1.28
C SER A 94 -0.61 11.29 0.53
N PRO A 95 0.35 10.57 1.13
CA PRO A 95 1.48 10.02 0.42
C PRO A 95 0.99 8.91 -0.53
N ILE A 96 1.48 8.96 -1.76
CA ILE A 96 1.17 7.99 -2.81
C ILE A 96 2.42 7.29 -3.30
N MET A 97 2.24 6.09 -3.85
CA MET A 97 3.27 5.30 -4.48
C MET A 97 2.85 5.01 -5.91
N LEU A 98 3.77 5.24 -6.86
CA LEU A 98 3.59 4.87 -8.25
C LEU A 98 3.66 3.34 -8.39
N GLN A 99 2.73 2.77 -9.16
CA GLN A 99 2.66 1.33 -9.45
C GLN A 99 3.35 0.95 -10.76
N ARG A 100 3.83 1.92 -11.53
CA ARG A 100 4.69 1.72 -12.69
C ARG A 100 5.82 2.72 -12.69
N ASN A 101 6.93 2.34 -13.29
CA ASN A 101 7.94 3.29 -13.70
C ASN A 101 7.29 4.15 -14.78
N LEU A 102 6.94 5.38 -14.42
CA LEU A 102 6.75 6.43 -15.42
C LEU A 102 8.16 6.82 -15.85
N ASP A 103 8.39 6.97 -17.16
CA ASP A 103 9.60 7.61 -17.69
C ASP A 103 9.56 9.12 -17.38
N ALA A 104 9.35 9.44 -16.11
CA ALA A 104 9.45 10.77 -15.58
C ALA A 104 10.94 11.02 -15.31
N PRO A 105 11.50 12.17 -15.73
CA PRO A 105 12.80 12.60 -15.23
C PRO A 105 12.78 12.55 -13.70
N ARG A 106 13.94 12.29 -13.08
CA ARG A 106 14.09 12.15 -11.62
C ARG A 106 13.28 13.24 -10.91
N LEU A 107 12.17 12.83 -10.28
CA LEU A 107 11.24 13.76 -9.64
C LEU A 107 11.98 14.51 -8.53
N CYS A 108 12.08 15.82 -8.64
CA CYS A 108 12.63 16.65 -7.58
C CYS A 108 11.52 17.04 -6.61
N ASN A 109 11.87 17.21 -5.33
CA ASN A 109 10.91 17.67 -4.32
C ASN A 109 10.35 19.05 -4.73
N GLY A 110 9.02 19.15 -4.87
CA GLY A 110 8.33 20.41 -5.17
C GLY A 110 7.99 20.63 -6.64
N GLU A 111 8.26 19.67 -7.53
CA GLU A 111 7.79 19.73 -8.92
C GLU A 111 6.36 19.18 -9.05
N ASP A 112 5.54 19.90 -9.80
CA ASP A 112 4.23 19.41 -10.22
C ASP A 112 4.41 18.33 -11.29
N VAL A 113 3.77 17.18 -11.09
CA VAL A 113 3.87 16.02 -11.99
C VAL A 113 2.49 15.70 -12.54
N PHE A 114 2.40 15.62 -13.86
CA PHE A 114 1.20 15.10 -14.51
C PHE A 114 1.22 13.58 -14.52
N ILE A 115 0.23 12.96 -13.87
CA ILE A 115 0.07 11.51 -13.85
C ILE A 115 -1.15 11.15 -14.72
N PRO A 116 -0.95 10.57 -15.92
CA PRO A 116 -2.06 10.12 -16.76
C PRO A 116 -2.70 8.86 -16.20
N ARG A 117 -3.96 8.61 -16.57
CA ARG A 117 -4.55 7.27 -16.44
C ARG A 117 -3.90 6.34 -17.45
N ILE A 118 -3.44 5.18 -16.99
CA ILE A 118 -2.76 4.19 -17.83
C ILE A 118 -3.58 2.90 -17.80
N PRO A 119 -3.77 2.23 -18.94
CA PRO A 119 -4.38 0.92 -18.94
C PRO A 119 -3.46 -0.14 -18.36
N MET A 120 -3.98 -0.96 -17.47
CA MET A 120 -3.27 -2.06 -16.83
C MET A 120 -4.04 -3.35 -17.05
N VAL A 121 -3.33 -4.45 -17.27
CA VAL A 121 -3.88 -5.80 -17.42
C VAL A 121 -3.23 -6.68 -16.34
N PRO A 122 -4.02 -7.44 -15.56
CA PRO A 122 -3.46 -8.27 -14.50
C PRO A 122 -2.92 -9.56 -15.12
N ASN A 123 -1.80 -10.06 -14.61
CA ASN A 123 -1.17 -11.27 -15.15
C ASN A 123 -1.72 -12.57 -14.55
N ASP A 124 -2.28 -12.51 -13.33
CA ASP A 124 -2.70 -13.69 -12.56
C ASP A 124 -4.24 -13.78 -12.43
N MET A 125 -4.95 -13.86 -13.56
CA MET A 125 -6.42 -13.98 -13.60
C MET A 125 -6.86 -15.03 -14.63
N PRO A 126 -7.99 -15.75 -14.38
CA PRO A 126 -8.50 -16.76 -15.31
C PRO A 126 -9.06 -16.18 -16.62
N PHE A 127 -9.24 -14.86 -16.68
CA PHE A 127 -9.63 -14.11 -17.86
C PHE A 127 -8.85 -12.78 -17.88
N GLN A 128 -8.73 -12.18 -19.05
CA GLN A 128 -8.04 -10.90 -19.20
C GLN A 128 -9.04 -9.75 -19.23
N PHE A 129 -8.87 -8.81 -18.30
CA PHE A 129 -9.54 -7.51 -18.36
C PHE A 129 -8.50 -6.39 -18.22
N LYS A 130 -8.88 -5.22 -18.70
CA LYS A 130 -8.08 -4.01 -18.72
C LYS A 130 -8.73 -3.00 -17.79
N ARG A 131 -7.94 -2.44 -16.87
CA ARG A 131 -8.34 -1.34 -15.97
C ARG A 131 -7.61 -0.07 -16.38
N LEU A 132 -8.35 0.97 -16.77
CA LEU A 132 -7.83 2.30 -17.02
C LEU A 132 -7.97 3.15 -15.75
N GLN A 133 -6.84 3.46 -15.11
CA GLN A 133 -6.79 4.19 -13.84
C GLN A 133 -5.45 4.89 -13.68
N PHE A 134 -5.35 5.85 -12.75
CA PHE A 134 -4.06 6.39 -12.35
C PHE A 134 -3.17 5.27 -11.77
N PRO A 135 -1.91 5.13 -12.19
CA PRO A 135 -1.01 4.09 -11.72
C PRO A 135 -0.45 4.42 -10.32
N VAL A 136 -1.32 4.72 -9.36
CA VAL A 136 -0.95 5.17 -8.01
C VAL A 136 -1.77 4.46 -6.95
N ARG A 137 -1.21 4.38 -5.75
CA ARG A 137 -1.91 3.89 -4.55
C ARG A 137 -1.48 4.66 -3.31
N LEU A 138 -2.30 4.64 -2.27
CA LEU A 138 -1.92 5.18 -0.96
C LEU A 138 -0.70 4.44 -0.39
N ALA A 139 0.15 5.19 0.31
CA ALA A 139 1.47 4.72 0.74
C ALA A 139 1.75 4.91 2.24
N PHE A 140 0.73 5.09 3.08
CA PHE A 140 0.93 5.04 4.54
C PHE A 140 1.34 3.63 5.00
N ALA A 141 0.73 2.62 4.37
CA ALA A 141 1.01 1.22 4.59
C ALA A 141 1.39 0.51 3.29
N MET A 142 2.28 -0.48 3.39
CA MET A 142 2.73 -1.30 2.28
C MET A 142 3.09 -2.71 2.73
N SER A 143 3.29 -3.63 1.77
CA SER A 143 3.58 -5.01 2.13
C SER A 143 5.06 -5.17 2.41
N ILE A 144 5.41 -6.04 3.34
CA ILE A 144 6.80 -6.33 3.72
C ILE A 144 7.66 -6.72 2.49
N ASN A 145 7.02 -7.40 1.54
CA ASN A 145 7.66 -7.92 0.33
C ASN A 145 7.87 -6.86 -0.76
N LYS A 146 7.37 -5.63 -0.59
CA LYS A 146 7.64 -4.55 -1.54
C LYS A 146 8.98 -3.89 -1.16
N PRO A 147 10.00 -3.94 -2.04
CA PRO A 147 11.23 -3.19 -1.80
C PRO A 147 10.91 -1.70 -1.86
N GLN A 148 11.04 -1.03 -0.74
CA GLN A 148 11.00 0.43 -0.69
C GLN A 148 12.43 0.95 -0.82
N GLY A 149 12.71 1.71 -1.89
CA GLY A 149 14.04 2.24 -2.21
C GLY A 149 14.45 3.49 -1.40
N GLN A 150 13.60 3.95 -0.47
CA GLN A 150 13.87 5.09 0.40
C GLN A 150 14.14 4.64 1.84
N SER A 151 15.04 5.34 2.53
CA SER A 151 15.32 5.10 3.95
C SER A 151 14.16 5.60 4.81
N LEU A 152 13.57 4.70 5.60
CA LEU A 152 12.58 5.05 6.60
C LEU A 152 13.23 5.36 7.95
N LYS A 153 12.79 6.44 8.59
CA LYS A 153 13.18 6.79 9.96
C LYS A 153 12.29 6.17 11.02
N VAL A 154 11.03 5.91 10.68
CA VAL A 154 10.04 5.24 11.55
C VAL A 154 9.35 4.15 10.76
N ALA A 155 9.16 2.98 11.37
CA ALA A 155 8.27 1.99 10.79
C ALA A 155 7.37 1.34 11.82
N GLY A 156 6.15 1.05 11.39
CA GLY A 156 5.26 0.11 12.06
C GLY A 156 5.30 -1.24 11.37
N ILE A 157 5.23 -2.33 12.13
CA ILE A 157 5.03 -3.68 11.60
C ILE A 157 3.68 -4.19 12.13
N ASN A 158 2.69 -4.28 11.25
CA ASN A 158 1.38 -4.84 11.56
C ASN A 158 1.39 -6.35 11.30
N LEU A 159 1.45 -7.12 12.38
CA LEU A 159 1.41 -8.59 12.43
C LEU A 159 0.03 -9.10 12.90
N GLY A 160 -1.03 -8.29 12.75
CA GLY A 160 -2.40 -8.74 13.00
C GLY A 160 -2.81 -9.92 12.12
N ALA A 161 -2.18 -10.08 10.96
CA ALA A 161 -2.14 -11.34 10.23
C ALA A 161 -0.75 -11.98 10.38
N PRO A 162 -0.64 -13.31 10.51
CA PRO A 162 0.65 -13.97 10.62
C PRO A 162 1.47 -13.82 9.33
N CYS A 163 2.79 -13.71 9.48
CA CYS A 163 3.71 -13.89 8.36
C CYS A 163 3.48 -15.28 7.74
N PHE A 164 3.59 -15.38 6.42
CA PHE A 164 3.29 -16.61 5.68
C PHE A 164 4.49 -17.18 4.92
N SER A 165 5.60 -16.44 4.87
CA SER A 165 6.84 -16.87 4.23
C SER A 165 8.04 -16.78 5.15
N HIS A 166 9.06 -17.60 4.87
CA HIS A 166 10.32 -17.56 5.58
C HIS A 166 11.01 -16.20 5.44
N GLY A 167 11.67 -15.75 6.52
CA GLY A 167 12.45 -14.50 6.54
C GLY A 167 11.60 -13.22 6.50
N GLN A 168 10.29 -13.30 6.32
CA GLN A 168 9.43 -12.12 6.20
C GLN A 168 9.47 -11.23 7.45
N LEU A 169 9.46 -11.84 8.65
CA LEU A 169 9.58 -11.09 9.90
C LEU A 169 10.94 -10.39 10.00
N TYR A 170 12.02 -11.08 9.64
CA TYR A 170 13.37 -10.49 9.61
C TYR A 170 13.44 -9.31 8.63
N VAL A 171 12.91 -9.48 7.42
CA VAL A 171 12.85 -8.43 6.39
C VAL A 171 12.06 -7.22 6.88
N ALA A 172 10.98 -7.42 7.64
CA ALA A 172 10.20 -6.31 8.20
C ALA A 172 11.00 -5.51 9.23
N TYR A 173 11.69 -6.19 10.16
CA TYR A 173 12.48 -5.55 11.20
C TYR A 173 13.75 -4.88 10.66
N SER A 174 14.30 -5.36 9.54
CA SER A 174 15.49 -4.75 8.91
C SER A 174 15.18 -3.47 8.11
N ARG A 175 13.91 -3.07 7.95
CA ARG A 175 13.53 -1.85 7.20
C ARG A 175 13.88 -0.54 7.91
N VAL A 176 14.25 -0.56 9.20
CA VAL A 176 14.57 0.64 9.98
C VAL A 176 15.95 0.50 10.60
N GLY A 177 16.76 1.55 10.52
CA GLY A 177 18.13 1.55 11.03
C GLY A 177 18.24 1.61 12.56
N THR A 178 17.16 1.88 13.30
CA THR A 178 17.16 1.95 14.77
C THR A 178 15.88 1.36 15.36
N GLY A 179 16.03 0.54 16.41
CA GLY A 179 14.90 -0.07 17.11
C GLY A 179 14.02 0.92 17.88
N LYS A 180 14.51 2.13 18.20
CA LYS A 180 13.75 3.15 18.95
C LYS A 180 12.54 3.67 18.18
N ASN A 181 12.59 3.64 16.86
CA ASN A 181 11.53 4.14 15.97
C ASN A 181 10.80 2.97 15.26
N LEU A 182 10.88 1.78 15.83
CA LEU A 182 10.22 0.59 15.32
C LEU A 182 9.08 0.20 16.25
N TYR A 183 7.87 0.18 15.71
CA TYR A 183 6.67 -0.22 16.43
C TYR A 183 6.14 -1.52 15.84
N ALA A 184 5.62 -2.42 16.66
CA ALA A 184 5.03 -3.67 16.20
C ALA A 184 3.67 -3.89 16.86
N PHE A 185 2.70 -4.36 16.09
CA PHE A 185 1.36 -4.74 16.57
C PHE A 185 1.07 -6.18 16.21
N ALA A 186 0.57 -6.95 17.18
CA ALA A 186 0.09 -8.32 16.99
C ALA A 186 -1.14 -8.53 17.89
N LEU A 187 -2.15 -9.27 17.41
CA LEU A 187 -3.47 -9.39 18.08
C LEU A 187 -3.37 -9.85 19.54
N ASP A 188 -2.41 -10.74 19.86
CA ASP A 188 -2.17 -11.24 21.22
C ASP A 188 -0.74 -10.97 21.71
N GLY A 189 -0.07 -9.96 21.12
CA GLY A 189 1.36 -9.72 21.33
C GLY A 189 2.27 -10.85 20.80
N LYS A 190 1.71 -11.81 20.05
CA LYS A 190 2.42 -12.95 19.48
C LYS A 190 2.16 -13.07 17.98
N THR A 191 3.17 -13.51 17.24
CA THR A 191 3.04 -13.86 15.82
C THR A 191 3.77 -15.18 15.54
N ARG A 192 3.42 -15.83 14.44
CA ARG A 192 4.13 -17.03 13.98
C ARG A 192 5.37 -16.62 13.19
N ASN A 193 6.55 -16.96 13.69
CA ASN A 193 7.77 -16.87 12.92
C ASN A 193 7.93 -18.13 12.05
N ILE A 194 7.93 -17.97 10.73
CA ILE A 194 8.11 -19.08 9.79
C ILE A 194 9.60 -19.21 9.48
N VAL A 195 10.21 -20.29 9.94
CA VAL A 195 11.63 -20.58 9.74
C VAL A 195 11.78 -21.92 9.02
N TYR A 196 12.34 -21.92 7.81
CA TYR A 196 12.71 -23.17 7.15
C TYR A 196 13.98 -23.72 7.78
N ARG A 197 13.92 -24.94 8.32
CA ARG A 197 15.04 -25.56 9.03
C ARG A 197 16.27 -25.76 8.16
N THR A 198 16.09 -25.93 6.85
CA THR A 198 17.17 -26.03 5.84
C THR A 198 17.99 -24.75 5.70
N ALA A 199 17.47 -23.58 6.13
CA ALA A 199 18.21 -22.32 6.13
C ALA A 199 18.97 -22.04 7.45
N LEU A 200 18.89 -22.96 8.43
CA LEU A 200 19.58 -22.88 9.72
C LEU A 200 20.78 -23.85 9.80
N GLN A 201 21.09 -24.56 8.71
CA GLN A 201 22.24 -25.47 8.60
C GLN A 201 23.43 -24.78 7.94
#